data_AF-K4LF95-F1
#
_entry.id   AF-K4LF95-F1
#
_cell.length_a   1.000
_cell.length_b   1.000
_cell.length_c   1.000
_cell.angle_alpha   90.00
_cell.angle_beta   90.00
_cell.angle_gamma   90.00
#
_symmetry.space_group_name_H-M   'P 1'
#
loop_
_entity.id
_entity.type
_entity.pdbx_description
1 polymer ?
#
loop_
_entity_poly.entity_id
_entity_poly.type
_entity_poly.pdbx_seq_one_letter_code
_entity_poly.pdbx_strand_id
1 'polypeptide(L)'
;MGIYRNNKLWEGHRVLLPEFREKATGKCRECRYYVLIEGKEEVRSGCIEKFKDLWYGNPPEKIHVREVLKAVGREGLGEIVSRCNPNALACGYFRCKLHGKPVSTLRQKL
;
A
#
# COMPACT_ATOMS: atom_id res chain seq x y z
N MET A 1 -7.98 15.32 -13.54
CA MET A 1 -9.42 15.21 -13.22
C MET A 1 -9.80 13.74 -13.12
N GLY A 2 -10.40 13.31 -12.01
CA GLY A 2 -10.59 11.89 -11.68
C GLY A 2 -11.84 11.26 -12.30
N ILE A 3 -11.72 10.01 -12.77
CA ILE A 3 -12.78 9.29 -13.47
C ILE A 3 -13.63 8.39 -12.54
N TYR A 4 -13.30 8.31 -11.25
CA TYR A 4 -13.93 7.31 -10.36
C TYR A 4 -14.74 7.89 -9.21
N ARG A 5 -14.98 9.21 -9.20
CA ARG A 5 -15.48 9.90 -8.01
C ARG A 5 -17.01 9.89 -7.84
N ASN A 6 -17.78 9.19 -8.69
CA ASN A 6 -19.24 9.22 -8.61
C ASN A 6 -20.00 8.15 -9.43
N ASN A 7 -19.47 6.92 -9.53
CA ASN A 7 -20.17 5.88 -10.29
C ASN A 7 -20.91 4.90 -9.37
N LYS A 8 -22.22 5.15 -9.15
CA LYS A 8 -23.12 4.33 -8.31
C LYS A 8 -23.16 2.85 -8.72
N LEU A 9 -22.78 2.51 -9.96
CA LEU A 9 -22.66 1.12 -10.43
C LEU A 9 -21.50 0.36 -9.79
N TRP A 10 -20.43 1.06 -9.37
CA TRP A 10 -19.26 0.44 -8.73
C TRP A 10 -19.47 0.12 -7.25
N GLU A 11 -20.41 0.79 -6.57
CA GLU A 11 -20.73 0.52 -5.16
C GLU A 11 -21.50 -0.79 -4.99
N GLY A 12 -22.42 -1.12 -5.90
CA GLY A 12 -23.20 -2.37 -5.87
C GLY A 12 -22.41 -3.61 -6.29
N HIS A 13 -21.44 -3.49 -7.20
CA HIS A 13 -20.66 -4.62 -7.70
C HIS A 13 -19.49 -5.05 -6.79
N ARG A 14 -19.20 -4.29 -5.72
CA ARG A 14 -18.21 -4.67 -4.68
C ARG A 14 -18.51 -6.00 -3.99
N VAL A 15 -19.74 -6.50 -4.12
CA VAL A 15 -20.24 -7.69 -3.43
C VAL A 15 -19.92 -9.00 -4.17
N LEU A 16 -19.61 -8.97 -5.48
CA LEU A 16 -19.67 -10.18 -6.32
C LEU A 16 -18.34 -10.92 -6.55
N LEU A 17 -17.19 -10.41 -6.11
CA LEU A 17 -15.91 -11.13 -6.23
C LEU A 17 -15.17 -11.18 -4.88
N PRO A 18 -15.07 -12.36 -4.23
CA PRO A 18 -14.35 -12.54 -2.97
C PRO A 18 -12.93 -11.97 -2.99
N GLU A 19 -12.21 -12.13 -4.11
CA GLU A 19 -10.84 -11.65 -4.32
C GLU A 19 -10.70 -10.11 -4.32
N PHE A 20 -11.78 -9.39 -4.60
CA PHE A 20 -11.81 -7.91 -4.59
C PHE A 20 -12.31 -7.33 -3.27
N ARG A 21 -12.91 -8.14 -2.40
CA ARG A 21 -13.48 -7.70 -1.12
C ARG A 21 -12.43 -7.15 -0.16
N GLU A 22 -11.25 -7.77 -0.14
CA GLU A 22 -10.09 -7.31 0.62
C GLU A 22 -9.53 -5.99 0.09
N LYS A 23 -9.52 -5.81 -1.24
CA LYS A 23 -9.10 -4.55 -1.88
C LYS A 23 -10.15 -3.43 -1.76
N ALA A 24 -11.42 -3.79 -1.65
CA ALA A 24 -12.53 -2.84 -1.54
C ALA A 24 -12.63 -2.19 -0.15
N THR A 25 -12.06 -2.84 0.87
CA THR A 25 -12.17 -2.43 2.28
C THR A 25 -10.83 -2.00 2.89
N GLY A 26 -9.69 -2.46 2.34
CA GLY A 26 -8.37 -2.05 2.80
C GLY A 26 -8.02 -0.59 2.48
N LYS A 27 -7.17 0.02 3.32
CA LYS A 27 -6.57 1.34 3.09
C LYS A 27 -5.15 1.21 2.55
N CYS A 28 -4.66 2.24 1.86
CA CYS A 28 -3.29 2.25 1.35
C CYS A 28 -2.24 1.98 2.45
N ARG A 29 -2.46 2.49 3.67
CA ARG A 29 -1.59 2.26 4.85
C ARG A 29 -1.47 0.80 5.29
N GLU A 30 -2.44 -0.03 4.93
CA GLU A 30 -2.48 -1.47 5.28
C GLU A 30 -1.79 -2.33 4.20
N CYS A 31 -1.31 -1.68 3.12
CA CYS A 31 -0.57 -2.34 2.06
C CYS A 31 0.84 -2.69 2.53
N ARG A 32 1.35 -3.86 2.15
CA ARG A 32 2.77 -4.22 2.37
C ARG A 32 3.75 -3.24 1.72
N TYR A 33 3.35 -2.58 0.62
CA TYR A 33 4.20 -1.63 -0.09
C TYR A 33 4.15 -0.22 0.51
N TYR A 34 3.34 -0.01 1.54
CA TYR A 34 3.31 1.22 2.31
C TYR A 34 4.50 1.27 3.25
N VAL A 35 5.33 2.28 3.07
CA VAL A 35 6.54 2.49 3.88
C VAL A 35 6.58 3.93 4.38
N LEU A 36 7.21 4.13 5.53
CA LEU A 36 7.54 5.46 6.02
C LEU A 36 8.96 5.80 5.59
N ILE A 37 9.11 6.93 4.91
CA ILE A 37 10.39 7.48 4.49
C ILE A 37 10.82 8.49 5.54
N GLU A 38 11.88 8.14 6.26
CA GLU A 38 12.48 8.99 7.28
C GLU A 38 13.45 9.95 6.60
N GLY A 39 13.04 11.22 6.50
CA GLY A 39 13.88 12.34 6.13
C GLY A 39 14.66 12.88 7.33
N LYS A 40 15.38 13.98 7.11
CA LYS A 40 16.15 14.65 8.18
C LYS A 40 15.23 15.35 9.20
N GLU A 41 14.14 15.94 8.72
CA GLU A 41 13.24 16.78 9.52
C GLU A 41 11.77 16.30 9.46
N GLU A 42 11.43 15.47 8.46
CA GLU A 42 10.07 15.00 8.24
C GLU A 42 10.02 13.50 7.95
N VAL A 43 8.90 12.88 8.30
CA VAL A 43 8.58 11.51 7.91
C VAL A 43 7.42 11.56 6.93
N ARG A 44 7.62 11.01 5.73
CA ARG A 44 6.57 10.96 4.69
C ARG A 44 6.18 9.52 4.38
N SER A 45 4.93 9.31 4.05
CA SER A 45 4.46 8.01 3.56
C SER A 45 4.81 7.83 2.07
N GLY A 46 5.22 6.63 1.69
CA GLY A 46 5.61 6.29 0.33
C GLY A 46 5.07 4.94 -0.13
N CYS A 47 4.93 4.76 -1.44
CA CYS A 47 4.60 3.48 -2.07
C CYS A 47 5.80 2.97 -2.89
N ILE A 48 6.40 1.86 -2.46
CA ILE A 48 7.61 1.31 -3.13
C ILE A 48 7.31 0.15 -4.08
N GLU A 49 6.04 -0.10 -4.40
CA GLU A 49 5.61 -1.27 -5.20
C GLU A 49 6.39 -1.42 -6.52
N LYS A 50 6.60 -0.32 -7.26
CA LYS A 50 7.35 -0.34 -8.52
C LYS A 50 8.87 -0.47 -8.35
N PHE A 51 9.40 -0.20 -7.17
CA PHE A 51 10.84 -0.08 -6.92
C PHE A 51 11.34 -1.35 -6.21
N LYS A 52 11.47 -2.43 -6.98
CA LYS A 52 11.87 -3.76 -6.46
C LYS A 52 13.24 -3.74 -5.78
N ASP A 53 14.13 -2.83 -6.18
CA ASP A 53 15.44 -2.62 -5.55
C ASP A 53 15.34 -2.19 -4.07
N LEU A 54 14.21 -1.59 -3.68
CA LEU A 54 13.94 -1.18 -2.29
C LEU A 54 13.31 -2.28 -1.44
N TRP A 55 12.86 -3.38 -2.05
CA TRP A 55 12.23 -4.49 -1.33
C TRP A 55 12.58 -5.84 -1.96
N TYR A 56 13.61 -6.50 -1.43
CA TYR A 56 13.90 -7.88 -1.80
C TYR A 56 13.11 -8.84 -0.91
N GLY A 57 11.95 -9.29 -1.38
CA GLY A 57 11.06 -10.18 -0.65
C GLY A 57 10.05 -9.42 0.22
N ASN A 58 10.46 -8.93 1.40
CA ASN A 58 9.56 -8.24 2.33
C ASN A 58 9.87 -6.72 2.38
N PRO A 59 8.92 -5.84 1.99
CA PRO A 59 9.08 -4.41 2.13
C PRO A 59 9.38 -3.99 3.57
N PRO A 60 10.35 -3.09 3.80
CA PRO A 60 10.60 -2.56 5.14
C PRO A 60 9.46 -1.63 5.55
N GLU A 61 9.12 -1.58 6.84
CA GLU A 61 8.08 -0.64 7.31
C GLU A 61 8.55 0.80 7.30
N LYS A 62 9.86 1.01 7.51
CA LYS A 62 10.53 2.30 7.51
C LYS A 62 11.80 2.23 6.68
N ILE A 63 12.09 3.27 5.93
CA ILE A 63 13.30 3.39 5.12
C ILE A 63 13.86 4.81 5.21
N HIS A 64 15.18 4.92 5.35
CA HIS A 64 15.81 6.24 5.39
C HIS A 64 15.89 6.84 3.99
N VAL A 65 15.64 8.15 3.85
CA VAL A 65 15.62 8.84 2.55
C VAL A 65 16.93 8.67 1.77
N ARG A 66 18.06 8.51 2.46
CA ARG A 66 19.37 8.24 1.85
C ARG A 66 19.41 6.93 1.08
N GLU A 67 18.79 5.87 1.61
CA GLU A 67 18.74 4.56 0.95
C GLU A 67 17.82 4.61 -0.26
N VAL A 68 16.69 5.32 -0.14
CA VAL A 68 15.79 5.59 -1.27
C VAL A 68 16.53 6.34 -2.38
N LEU A 69 17.23 7.42 -2.04
CA LEU A 69 17.98 8.22 -3.02
C LEU A 69 19.10 7.44 -3.71
N LYS A 70 19.81 6.55 -2.99
CA LYS A 70 20.84 5.71 -3.58
C LYS A 70 20.26 4.71 -4.59
N ALA A 71 19.10 4.14 -4.30
CA ALA A 71 18.52 3.10 -5.15
C ALA A 71 17.74 3.65 -6.35
N VAL A 72 16.97 4.75 -6.17
CA VAL A 72 16.01 5.23 -7.18
C VAL A 72 16.22 6.68 -7.61
N GLY A 73 17.19 7.37 -7.01
CA GLY A 73 17.45 8.78 -7.28
C GLY A 73 16.36 9.73 -6.79
N ARG A 74 16.50 11.02 -7.15
CA ARG A 74 15.56 12.08 -6.74
C ARG A 74 14.19 11.93 -7.41
N GLU A 75 14.16 11.55 -8.69
CA GLU A 75 12.92 11.37 -9.44
C GLU A 75 12.11 10.19 -8.90
N GLY A 76 12.77 9.06 -8.61
CA GLY A 76 12.14 7.92 -7.98
C GLY A 76 11.55 8.24 -6.60
N LEU A 77 12.28 8.99 -5.77
CA LEU A 77 11.76 9.46 -4.48
C LEU A 77 10.49 10.30 -4.65
N GLY A 78 10.46 11.20 -5.64
CA GLY A 78 9.27 11.99 -5.96
C GLY A 78 8.07 11.12 -6.34
N GLU A 79 8.28 10.10 -7.16
CA GLU A 79 7.21 9.17 -7.53
C GLU A 79 6.71 8.35 -6.33
N ILE A 80 7.61 7.87 -5.47
CA ILE A 80 7.25 7.07 -4.28
C ILE A 80 6.34 7.87 -3.34
N VAL A 81 6.69 9.13 -3.06
CA VAL A 81 5.93 10.00 -2.16
C VAL A 81 4.60 10.42 -2.78
N SER A 82 4.57 10.68 -4.10
CA SER A 82 3.37 11.11 -4.82
C SER A 82 2.29 10.02 -4.91
N ARG A 83 2.69 8.74 -4.95
CA ARG A 83 1.78 7.60 -5.13
C ARG A 83 1.19 7.05 -3.84
N CYS A 84 1.42 7.72 -2.71
CA CYS A 84 0.95 7.27 -1.40
C CYS A 84 -0.10 8.24 -0.83
N ASN A 85 -1.26 7.70 -0.45
CA ASN A 85 -2.23 8.43 0.35
C ASN A 85 -2.75 7.51 1.46
N PRO A 86 -2.33 7.70 2.73
CA PRO A 86 -2.61 6.76 3.82
C PRO A 86 -4.11 6.59 4.12
N ASN A 87 -4.93 7.60 3.79
CA ASN A 87 -6.36 7.61 4.05
C ASN A 87 -7.20 7.17 2.85
N ALA A 88 -6.57 7.03 1.67
CA ALA A 88 -7.26 6.54 0.49
C ALA A 88 -7.52 5.02 0.60
N LEU A 89 -8.58 4.59 -0.09
CA LEU A 89 -8.84 3.18 -0.34
C LEU A 89 -7.66 2.53 -1.07
N ALA A 90 -7.49 1.24 -0.84
CA ALA A 90 -6.50 0.40 -1.49
C ALA A 90 -6.55 0.53 -3.02
N CYS A 91 -5.37 0.67 -3.64
CA CYS A 91 -5.24 0.71 -5.09
C CYS A 91 -5.23 -0.71 -5.69
N GLY A 92 -5.20 -0.82 -7.03
CA GLY A 92 -5.18 -2.11 -7.72
C GLY A 92 -4.00 -3.03 -7.35
N TYR A 93 -2.89 -2.44 -6.88
CA TYR A 93 -1.67 -3.14 -6.45
C TYR A 93 -1.66 -3.50 -4.95
N PHE A 94 -2.75 -3.25 -4.25
CA PHE A 94 -2.84 -3.54 -2.83
C PHE A 94 -2.59 -5.01 -2.54
N ARG A 95 -1.70 -5.24 -1.57
CA ARG A 95 -1.47 -6.53 -0.92
C ARG A 95 -1.44 -6.27 0.57
N CYS A 96 -2.29 -6.94 1.34
CA CYS A 96 -2.30 -6.80 2.80
C CYS A 96 -0.90 -7.04 3.37
N LYS A 97 -0.49 -6.21 4.34
CA LYS A 97 0.58 -6.59 5.26
C LYS A 97 0.15 -7.92 5.90
N LEU A 98 0.97 -8.96 5.74
CA LEU A 98 0.84 -10.16 6.57
C LEU A 98 1.22 -9.73 7.98
N HIS A 99 0.27 -9.15 8.72
CA HIS A 99 0.40 -9.10 10.18
C HIS A 99 0.52 -10.57 10.59
N GLY A 100 1.62 -10.93 11.23
CA GLY A 100 1.84 -12.26 11.78
C GLY A 100 0.84 -12.58 12.90
N LYS A 101 -0.45 -12.64 12.58
CA LYS A 101 -1.38 -13.47 13.31
C LYS A 101 -1.30 -14.84 12.66
N PRO A 102 -0.92 -15.89 13.40
CA PRO A 102 -0.99 -17.24 12.85
C PRO A 102 -2.40 -17.47 12.33
N VAL A 103 -2.50 -18.08 11.14
CA VAL A 103 -3.70 -18.73 10.63
C VAL A 103 -3.99 -19.91 11.58
N SER A 104 -4.54 -19.61 12.75
CA SER A 104 -5.00 -20.60 13.73
C SER A 104 -6.21 -20.10 14.52
N THR A 105 -7.07 -19.25 13.93
CA THR A 105 -8.39 -18.95 14.53
C THR A 105 -9.48 -18.63 13.50
N LEU A 106 -9.47 -19.28 12.33
CA LEU A 106 -10.65 -19.35 11.44
C LEU A 106 -11.08 -20.80 11.16
N ARG A 107 -10.78 -21.71 12.10
CA ARG A 107 -11.57 -22.92 12.33
C ARG A 107 -12.13 -22.80 13.74
N GLN A 108 -13.36 -22.30 13.86
CA GLN A 108 -14.38 -22.66 14.85
C GLN A 108 -15.33 -21.47 15.06
N LYS A 109 -16.47 -21.57 14.39
CA LYS A 109 -17.84 -21.32 14.86
C LYS A 109 -18.71 -21.59 13.62
N LEU A 110 -19.10 -22.86 13.46
CA LEU A 110 -20.42 -23.41 13.81
C LEU A 110 -21.49 -22.86 12.88
#